data_AF-A0A9E0V868-F1
#
_entry.id   AF-A0A9E0V868-F1
#
_cell.length_a   1.000
_cell.length_b   1.000
_cell.length_c   1.000
_cell.angle_alpha   90.00
_cell.angle_beta   90.00
_cell.angle_gamma   90.00
#
_symmetry.space_group_name_H-M   'P 1'
#
loop_
_entity.id
_entity.type
_entity.pdbx_description
1 polymer ?
#
loop_
_entity_poly.entity_id
_entity_poly.type
_entity_poly.pdbx_seq_one_letter_code
_entity_poly.pdbx_strand_id
1 'polypeptide(L)'
;MHCPRCGQQQVSEEIKFCSRCGFPLGLVSEILAHGGFLPQLADLHQGKKKFTRKLGLKIALIWFLFIVFILVPLAGITGAPGEAIGGLSVIGVCGALVMMVLSFLFLENDPKYPIQAADPNPQTFPGKLTGNVGGNALPPATSRPVSSYVPPAAGSWKAPDTGDLVPRSVTEETTKLLHKED
;
A
#
# COMPACT_ATOMS: atom_id res chain seq x y z
N MET A 1 12.04 0.85 -24.61
CA MET A 1 11.60 1.58 -23.40
C MET A 1 12.80 2.31 -22.79
N HIS A 2 12.62 3.39 -22.03
CA HIS A 2 13.74 4.12 -21.40
C HIS A 2 13.92 3.68 -19.94
N CYS A 3 15.17 3.56 -19.48
CA CYS A 3 15.43 3.26 -18.07
C CYS A 3 15.08 4.47 -17.19
N PRO A 4 14.25 4.32 -16.15
CA PRO A 4 13.85 5.45 -15.30
C PRO A 4 15.01 6.01 -14.44
N ARG A 5 16.08 5.22 -14.25
CA ARG A 5 17.23 5.62 -13.41
C ARG A 5 18.31 6.36 -14.19
N CYS A 6 18.61 5.94 -15.42
CA CYS A 6 19.71 6.49 -16.21
C CYS A 6 19.30 7.12 -17.54
N GLY A 7 18.01 7.08 -17.90
CA GLY A 7 17.47 7.66 -19.13
C GLY A 7 17.94 6.99 -20.43
N GLN A 8 18.68 5.88 -20.35
CA GLN A 8 19.17 5.20 -21.55
C GLN A 8 18.06 4.40 -22.24
N GLN A 9 18.01 4.47 -23.56
CA GLN A 9 17.09 3.69 -24.39
C GLN A 9 17.51 2.22 -24.37
N GLN A 10 16.60 1.33 -23.96
CA GLN A 10 16.81 -0.11 -24.07
C GLN A 10 16.85 -0.51 -25.54
N VAL A 11 17.87 -1.28 -25.90
CA VAL A 11 18.12 -1.78 -27.25
C VAL A 11 17.22 -2.98 -27.59
N SER A 12 16.75 -3.71 -26.57
CA SER A 12 15.80 -4.83 -26.71
C SER A 12 14.85 -4.92 -25.51
N GLU A 13 13.69 -5.54 -25.69
CA GLU A 13 12.68 -5.71 -24.64
C GLU A 13 12.92 -6.94 -23.74
N GLU A 14 13.76 -7.89 -24.16
CA GLU A 14 14.05 -9.11 -23.39
C GLU A 14 15.08 -8.91 -22.26
N ILE A 15 15.78 -7.77 -22.22
CA ILE A 15 16.80 -7.53 -21.18
C ILE A 15 16.15 -7.20 -19.83
N LYS A 16 16.27 -8.13 -18.89
CA LYS A 16 15.80 -7.99 -17.50
C LYS A 16 16.52 -6.89 -16.70
N PHE A 17 17.66 -6.40 -17.18
CA PHE A 17 18.48 -5.38 -16.51
C PHE A 17 18.95 -4.28 -17.47
N CYS A 18 19.09 -3.06 -16.94
CA CYS A 18 19.76 -1.97 -17.67
C CYS A 18 21.27 -2.23 -17.77
N SER A 19 21.83 -2.20 -18.98
CA SER A 19 23.27 -2.41 -19.23
C SER A 19 24.19 -1.38 -18.57
N ARG A 20 23.71 -0.15 -18.29
CA ARG A 20 24.53 0.93 -17.72
C ARG A 20 24.44 1.07 -16.21
N CYS A 21 23.26 0.84 -15.62
CA CYS A 21 23.04 1.08 -14.19
C CYS A 21 22.61 -0.17 -13.40
N GLY A 22 22.50 -1.34 -14.06
CA GLY A 22 22.12 -2.61 -13.44
C GLY A 22 20.70 -2.66 -12.89
N PHE A 23 19.88 -1.64 -13.17
CA PHE A 23 18.52 -1.55 -12.64
C PHE A 23 17.63 -2.67 -13.23
N PRO A 24 16.91 -3.45 -12.40
CA PRO A 24 16.04 -4.52 -12.87
C PRO A 24 14.80 -3.92 -13.55
N LEU A 25 14.67 -4.14 -14.85
CA LEU A 25 13.58 -3.59 -15.66
C LEU A 25 12.42 -4.57 -15.82
N GLY A 26 12.60 -5.86 -15.52
CA GLY A 26 11.54 -6.87 -15.68
C GLY A 26 10.28 -6.60 -14.85
N LEU A 27 10.44 -6.16 -13.59
CA LEU A 27 9.30 -5.83 -12.72
C LEU A 27 8.66 -4.50 -13.15
N VAL A 28 9.48 -3.55 -13.61
CA VAL A 28 8.98 -2.25 -14.09
C VAL A 28 8.22 -2.39 -15.41
N SER A 29 8.67 -3.25 -16.34
CA SER A 29 7.93 -3.53 -17.57
C SER A 29 6.58 -4.18 -17.27
N GLU A 30 6.51 -5.06 -16.28
CA GLU A 30 5.24 -5.65 -15.83
C GLU A 30 4.31 -4.61 -15.20
N ILE A 31 4.83 -3.74 -14.31
CA ILE A 31 4.05 -2.63 -13.75
C ILE A 31 3.55 -1.70 -14.86
N LEU A 32 4.41 -1.35 -15.81
CA LEU A 32 4.06 -0.43 -16.90
C LEU A 32 3.01 -1.05 -17.82
N ALA A 33 3.14 -2.35 -18.13
CA ALA A 33 2.18 -3.10 -18.94
C ALA A 33 0.80 -3.19 -18.28
N HIS A 34 0.77 -3.30 -16.95
CA HIS A 34 -0.47 -3.38 -16.16
C HIS A 34 -0.92 -2.01 -15.62
N GLY A 35 -0.39 -0.91 -16.17
CA GLY A 35 -0.85 0.45 -15.83
C GLY A 35 -0.64 0.84 -14.37
N GLY A 36 0.39 0.32 -13.71
CA GLY A 36 0.70 0.60 -12.31
C GLY A 36 0.23 -0.46 -11.31
N PHE A 37 -0.38 -1.56 -11.75
CA PHE A 37 -0.91 -2.60 -10.87
C PHE A 37 -0.11 -3.90 -10.93
N LEU A 38 0.23 -4.48 -9.77
CA LEU A 38 0.87 -5.79 -9.65
C LEU A 38 -0.10 -6.77 -8.98
N PRO A 39 -0.76 -7.66 -9.75
CA PRO A 39 -1.70 -8.63 -9.17
C PRO A 39 -1.03 -9.58 -8.18
N GLN A 40 0.23 -9.96 -8.44
CA GLN A 40 0.98 -10.88 -7.56
C GLN A 40 1.23 -10.27 -6.16
N LEU A 41 1.47 -8.96 -6.05
CA LEU A 41 1.62 -8.32 -4.75
C LEU A 41 0.29 -8.18 -4.03
N ALA A 42 -0.81 -7.98 -4.76
CA ALA A 42 -2.14 -7.94 -4.17
C ALA A 42 -2.50 -9.30 -3.54
N ASP A 43 -2.18 -10.41 -4.20
CA ASP A 43 -2.41 -11.76 -3.67
C ASP A 43 -1.51 -12.08 -2.47
N LEU A 44 -0.24 -11.64 -2.49
CA LEU A 44 0.67 -11.75 -1.35
C LEU A 44 0.19 -10.90 -0.15
N HIS A 45 -0.42 -9.74 -0.38
CA HIS A 45 -1.01 -8.91 0.69
C HIS A 45 -2.34 -9.51 1.21
N GLN A 46 -3.07 -10.26 0.38
CA GLN A 46 -4.26 -11.00 0.79
C GLN A 46 -3.94 -12.27 1.60
N GLY A 47 -2.68 -12.70 1.62
CA GLY A 47 -2.23 -14.01 2.10
C GLY A 47 -2.40 -14.31 3.59
N LYS A 48 -2.92 -13.40 4.42
CA LYS A 48 -3.34 -13.74 5.79
C LYS A 48 -4.62 -12.99 6.08
N LYS A 49 -5.76 -13.70 6.06
CA LYS A 49 -7.00 -13.24 6.72
C LYS A 49 -6.65 -13.00 8.19
N LYS A 50 -6.19 -11.79 8.52
CA LYS A 50 -5.98 -11.37 9.89
C LYS A 50 -7.33 -11.53 10.58
N PHE A 51 -7.33 -12.07 11.80
CA PHE A 51 -8.54 -12.21 12.59
C PHE A 51 -9.23 -10.84 12.65
N THR A 52 -10.35 -10.71 11.95
CA THR A 52 -11.07 -9.43 11.86
C THR A 52 -12.05 -9.33 13.02
N ARG A 53 -12.28 -8.13 13.55
CA ARG A 53 -13.21 -7.92 14.68
C ARG A 53 -14.59 -8.54 14.44
N LYS A 54 -15.03 -8.56 13.17
CA LYS A 54 -16.28 -9.21 12.75
C LYS A 54 -16.22 -10.73 12.86
N LEU A 55 -15.08 -11.35 12.58
CA LEU A 55 -14.88 -12.79 12.74
C LEU A 55 -14.86 -13.17 14.23
N GLY A 56 -14.16 -12.40 15.06
CA GLY A 56 -14.15 -12.59 16.53
C GLY A 56 -15.56 -12.51 17.13
N LEU A 57 -16.35 -11.51 16.71
CA LEU A 57 -17.75 -11.38 17.15
C LEU A 57 -18.63 -12.56 16.70
N LYS A 58 -18.46 -13.04 15.46
CA LYS A 58 -19.17 -14.22 14.96
C LYS A 58 -18.80 -15.47 15.74
N ILE A 59 -17.51 -15.65 16.06
CA ILE A 59 -17.03 -16.78 16.85
C ILE A 59 -17.60 -16.72 18.28
N ALA A 60 -17.57 -15.55 18.93
CA ALA A 60 -18.14 -15.37 20.27
C ALA A 60 -19.67 -15.64 20.29
N LEU A 61 -20.40 -15.18 19.27
CA LEU A 61 -21.83 -15.41 19.15
C LEU A 61 -22.17 -16.88 18.89
N ILE A 62 -21.40 -17.55 18.01
CA ILE A 62 -21.53 -19.00 17.77
C ILE A 62 -21.22 -19.79 19.05
N TRP A 63 -20.18 -19.40 19.79
CA TRP A 63 -19.82 -20.02 21.06
C TRP A 63 -20.93 -19.89 22.09
N PHE A 64 -21.48 -18.68 22.26
CA PHE A 64 -22.61 -18.43 23.15
C PHE A 64 -23.80 -19.31 22.81
N LEU A 65 -24.19 -19.32 21.53
CA LEU A 65 -25.33 -20.10 21.06
C LEU A 65 -25.08 -21.59 21.27
N PHE A 66 -23.89 -22.09 20.93
CA PHE A 66 -23.53 -23.50 21.12
C PHE A 66 -23.59 -23.92 22.60
N ILE A 67 -22.99 -23.15 23.53
CA ILE A 67 -23.00 -23.55 24.93
C ILE A 67 -24.41 -23.43 25.53
N VAL A 68 -25.11 -22.33 25.30
CA VAL A 68 -26.40 -22.06 25.96
C VAL A 68 -27.55 -22.86 25.32
N PHE A 69 -27.62 -22.95 23.99
CA PHE A 69 -28.72 -23.63 23.30
C PHE A 69 -28.49 -25.11 23.03
N ILE A 70 -27.24 -25.59 23.04
CA ILE A 70 -26.94 -26.99 22.76
C ILE A 70 -26.44 -27.70 24.03
N LEU A 71 -25.33 -27.24 24.62
CA LEU A 71 -24.71 -27.98 25.74
C LEU A 71 -25.53 -27.96 27.03
N VAL A 72 -26.10 -26.81 27.42
CA VAL A 72 -26.94 -26.72 28.64
C VAL A 72 -28.18 -27.62 28.57
N PRO A 73 -29.02 -27.60 27.51
CA PRO A 73 -30.16 -28.50 27.44
C PRO A 73 -29.75 -29.97 27.27
N LEU A 74 -28.65 -30.28 26.57
CA LEU A 74 -28.12 -31.65 26.53
C LEU A 74 -27.72 -32.15 27.92
N ALA A 75 -27.05 -31.32 28.72
CA ALA A 75 -26.70 -31.65 30.10
C ALA A 75 -27.94 -31.82 30.99
N GLY A 76 -29.00 -31.06 30.73
CA GLY A 76 -30.30 -31.24 31.38
C GLY A 76 -30.94 -32.59 31.06
N ILE A 77 -30.88 -33.03 29.79
CA ILE A 77 -31.47 -34.29 29.34
C ILE A 77 -30.70 -35.51 29.88
N THR A 78 -29.36 -35.42 29.98
CA THR A 78 -28.53 -36.51 30.51
C THR A 78 -28.60 -36.65 32.03
N GLY A 79 -29.36 -35.79 32.72
CA GLY A 79 -29.48 -35.82 34.17
C GLY A 79 -28.18 -35.43 34.88
N ALA A 80 -27.37 -34.57 34.26
CA ALA A 80 -26.15 -34.06 34.88
C ALA A 80 -26.47 -33.39 36.24
N PRO A 81 -25.55 -33.45 37.22
CA PRO A 81 -25.73 -32.79 38.49
C PRO A 81 -26.00 -31.28 38.29
N GLY A 82 -26.93 -30.71 39.06
CA GLY A 82 -27.36 -29.31 38.89
C GLY A 82 -26.22 -28.29 38.96
N GLU A 83 -25.14 -28.62 39.69
CA GLU A 83 -23.90 -27.86 39.77
C GLU A 83 -23.20 -27.75 38.40
N ALA A 84 -23.18 -28.82 37.61
CA ALA A 84 -22.59 -28.85 36.28
C ALA A 84 -23.42 -28.04 35.27
N ILE A 85 -24.74 -28.08 35.37
CA ILE A 85 -25.65 -27.31 34.52
C ILE A 85 -25.49 -25.81 34.81
N GLY A 86 -25.46 -25.44 36.11
CA GLY A 86 -25.18 -24.07 36.54
C GLY A 86 -23.80 -23.59 36.08
N GLY A 87 -22.77 -24.43 36.25
CA GLY A 87 -21.41 -24.15 35.80
C GLY A 87 -21.33 -23.90 34.29
N LEU A 88 -21.94 -24.76 33.46
CA LEU A 88 -21.98 -24.57 32.01
C LEU A 88 -22.72 -23.30 31.60
N SER A 89 -23.81 -22.95 32.29
CA SER A 89 -24.55 -21.71 32.02
C SER A 89 -23.69 -20.48 32.29
N VAL A 90 -23.01 -20.44 33.43
CA VAL A 90 -22.09 -19.35 33.79
C VAL A 90 -20.93 -19.27 32.81
N ILE A 91 -20.31 -20.40 32.46
CA ILE A 91 -19.20 -20.44 31.50
C ILE A 91 -19.66 -20.02 30.10
N GLY A 92 -20.88 -20.41 29.68
CA GLY A 92 -21.44 -20.00 28.40
C GLY A 92 -21.64 -18.48 28.32
N VAL A 93 -22.30 -17.89 29.32
CA VAL A 93 -22.60 -16.45 29.36
C VAL A 93 -21.35 -15.62 29.60
N CYS A 94 -20.59 -15.91 30.66
CA CYS A 94 -19.37 -15.18 30.99
C CYS A 94 -18.26 -15.42 29.97
N GLY A 95 -18.10 -16.65 29.48
CA GLY A 95 -17.10 -16.97 28.46
C GLY A 95 -17.37 -16.27 27.13
N ALA A 96 -18.64 -16.17 26.72
CA ALA A 96 -19.00 -15.40 25.53
C ALA A 96 -18.76 -13.89 25.71
N LEU A 97 -19.09 -13.34 26.88
CA LEU A 97 -18.81 -11.94 27.21
C LEU A 97 -17.31 -11.63 27.20
N VAL A 98 -16.51 -12.48 27.84
CA VAL A 98 -15.04 -12.34 27.86
C VAL A 98 -14.48 -12.45 26.44
N MET A 99 -14.90 -13.44 25.65
CA MET A 99 -14.48 -13.58 24.26
C MET A 99 -14.88 -12.39 23.38
N MET A 100 -16.06 -11.81 23.62
CA MET A 100 -16.50 -10.58 22.95
C MET A 100 -15.61 -9.40 23.33
N VAL A 101 -15.32 -9.18 24.61
CA VAL A 101 -14.44 -8.10 25.08
C VAL A 101 -13.02 -8.28 24.54
N LEU A 102 -12.48 -9.49 24.58
CA LEU A 102 -11.16 -9.81 24.01
C LEU A 102 -11.13 -9.53 22.49
N SER A 103 -12.20 -9.85 21.77
CA SER A 103 -12.33 -9.54 20.34
C SER A 103 -12.39 -8.02 20.07
N PHE A 104 -12.82 -7.21 21.04
CA PHE A 104 -12.81 -5.76 20.90
C PHE A 104 -11.46 -5.14 21.27
N LEU A 105 -10.76 -5.69 22.26
CA LEU A 105 -9.48 -5.15 22.73
C LEU A 105 -8.29 -5.56 21.85
N PHE A 106 -8.28 -6.78 21.33
CA PHE A 106 -7.13 -7.33 20.62
C PHE A 106 -7.22 -7.29 19.09
N LEU A 107 -8.41 -7.16 18.51
CA LEU A 107 -8.56 -7.17 17.05
C LEU A 107 -8.73 -5.75 16.52
N GLU A 108 -7.78 -5.35 15.69
CA GLU A 108 -7.87 -4.12 14.93
C GLU A 108 -9.06 -4.14 13.98
N ASN A 109 -9.67 -2.97 13.79
CA ASN A 109 -10.70 -2.81 12.77
C ASN A 109 -10.06 -3.00 11.40
N ASP A 110 -10.75 -3.73 10.52
CA ASP A 110 -10.31 -3.87 9.14
C ASP A 110 -10.05 -2.48 8.54
N PRO A 111 -8.83 -2.21 8.04
CA PRO A 111 -8.63 -1.03 7.22
C PRO A 111 -9.56 -1.18 6.02
N LYS A 112 -10.50 -0.24 5.87
CA LYS A 112 -11.32 -0.11 4.68
C LYS A 112 -10.38 0.31 3.54
N TYR A 113 -9.61 -0.62 3.00
CA TYR A 113 -9.00 -0.43 1.71
C TYR A 113 -10.14 -0.51 0.70
N PRO A 114 -10.46 0.57 -0.03
CA PRO A 114 -11.26 0.43 -1.22
C PRO A 114 -10.40 -0.35 -2.21
N ILE A 115 -10.45 -1.68 -2.13
CA ILE A 115 -10.20 -2.52 -3.28
C ILE A 115 -11.36 -2.19 -4.20
N GLN A 116 -11.16 -1.14 -5.02
CA GLN A 116 -11.89 -1.00 -6.26
C GLN A 116 -11.56 -2.28 -7.01
N ALA A 117 -12.47 -3.24 -6.94
CA ALA A 117 -12.56 -4.29 -7.94
C ALA A 117 -12.60 -3.52 -9.26
N ALA A 118 -11.50 -3.60 -10.01
CA ALA A 118 -11.44 -3.04 -11.33
C ALA A 118 -12.52 -3.75 -12.13
N ASP A 119 -13.60 -3.05 -12.44
CA ASP A 119 -14.46 -3.40 -13.55
C ASP A 119 -13.55 -3.68 -14.77
N PRO A 120 -13.81 -4.72 -15.56
CA PRO A 120 -12.98 -5.08 -16.71
C PRO A 120 -13.23 -4.15 -17.89
N ASN A 121 -13.37 -2.84 -17.66
CA ASN A 121 -13.46 -1.85 -18.71
C ASN A 121 -12.09 -1.17 -18.90
N PRO A 122 -11.33 -1.53 -19.96
CA PRO A 122 -9.98 -1.04 -20.17
C PRO A 122 -10.01 0.36 -20.81
N GLN A 123 -10.57 1.37 -20.14
CA GLN A 123 -10.51 2.77 -20.61
C GLN A 123 -10.56 3.75 -19.43
N THR A 124 -9.75 3.57 -18.38
CA THR A 124 -9.45 4.70 -17.50
C THR A 124 -8.06 4.55 -16.86
N PHE A 125 -7.14 5.41 -17.26
CA PHE A 125 -5.83 5.57 -16.62
C PHE A 125 -6.01 5.90 -15.13
N PRO A 126 -5.39 5.17 -14.17
CA PRO A 126 -5.47 5.51 -12.76
C PRO A 126 -4.40 6.55 -12.43
N GLY A 127 -4.70 7.82 -12.70
CA GLY A 127 -3.99 8.96 -12.11
C GLY A 127 -4.43 9.18 -10.67
N LYS A 128 -4.02 8.31 -9.73
CA LYS A 128 -4.20 8.52 -8.29
C LYS A 128 -2.92 9.12 -7.68
N LEU A 129 -2.72 10.41 -7.92
CA LEU A 129 -2.07 11.27 -6.91
C LEU A 129 -3.20 11.74 -6.00
N THR A 130 -3.10 11.41 -4.71
CA THR A 130 -4.09 11.70 -3.68
C THR A 130 -4.36 13.20 -3.57
N GLY A 131 -5.53 13.64 -4.03
CA GLY A 131 -6.07 14.99 -3.87
C GLY A 131 -7.57 14.91 -3.57
N ASN A 132 -7.97 15.62 -2.52
CA ASN A 132 -9.29 15.64 -1.90
C ASN A 132 -10.45 15.76 -2.94
N VAL A 133 -11.40 14.82 -2.91
CA VAL A 133 -12.60 14.82 -3.77
C VAL A 133 -13.67 15.70 -3.12
N GLY A 134 -13.49 17.01 -3.26
CA GLY A 134 -14.45 18.00 -2.80
C GLY A 134 -14.31 19.26 -3.65
N GLY A 135 -15.08 19.29 -4.75
CA GLY A 135 -15.34 20.48 -5.57
C GLY A 135 -14.14 21.32 -5.95
N ASN A 136 -13.48 21.01 -7.07
CA ASN A 136 -12.70 22.03 -7.79
C ASN A 136 -12.83 21.81 -9.29
N ALA A 137 -13.52 22.76 -9.92
CA ALA A 137 -13.52 22.95 -11.36
C ALA A 137 -12.07 22.98 -11.88
N LEU A 138 -11.89 22.55 -13.12
CA LEU A 138 -10.64 22.76 -13.85
C LEU A 138 -10.17 24.21 -13.63
N PRO A 139 -8.91 24.47 -13.24
CA PRO A 139 -8.41 25.83 -13.20
C PRO A 139 -8.61 26.44 -14.58
N PRO A 140 -9.10 27.69 -14.66
CA PRO A 140 -9.41 28.33 -15.94
C PRO A 140 -8.16 28.33 -16.83
N ALA A 141 -8.35 27.96 -18.11
CA ALA A 141 -7.28 27.97 -19.10
C ALA A 141 -6.65 29.38 -19.14
N THR A 142 -5.42 29.49 -18.65
CA THR A 142 -4.71 30.76 -18.62
C THR A 142 -3.90 30.87 -19.90
N SER A 143 -4.43 31.61 -20.89
CA SER A 143 -3.67 31.93 -22.09
C SER A 143 -2.67 33.05 -21.76
N ARG A 144 -1.39 32.68 -21.59
CA ARG A 144 -0.32 33.67 -21.54
C ARG A 144 0.04 34.07 -22.99
N PRO A 145 -0.10 35.35 -23.37
CA PRO A 145 0.28 35.79 -24.71
C PRO A 145 1.78 35.57 -24.92
N VAL A 146 2.19 35.16 -26.12
CA VAL A 146 3.58 34.86 -26.49
C VAL A 146 4.52 36.04 -26.21
N SER A 147 4.03 37.28 -26.29
CA SER A 147 4.79 38.49 -25.94
C SER A 147 5.20 38.58 -24.46
N SER A 148 4.51 37.86 -23.57
CA SER A 148 4.82 37.78 -22.13
C SER A 148 5.68 36.57 -21.76
N TYR A 149 5.98 35.70 -22.73
CA TYR A 149 6.80 34.52 -22.48
C TYR A 149 8.29 34.88 -22.56
N VAL A 150 8.93 34.99 -21.40
CA VAL A 150 10.38 35.10 -21.30
C VAL A 150 10.93 33.69 -21.12
N PRO A 151 11.70 33.13 -22.08
CA PRO A 151 12.35 31.85 -21.87
C PRO A 151 13.32 31.97 -20.69
N PRO A 152 13.33 31.01 -19.74
CA PRO A 152 14.29 31.04 -18.66
C PRO A 152 15.70 31.03 -19.24
N ALA A 153 16.55 31.96 -18.79
CA ALA A 153 17.93 32.03 -19.22
C ALA A 153 18.62 30.68 -18.98
N ALA A 154 19.40 30.21 -19.95
CA ALA A 154 20.13 28.95 -19.84
C ALA A 154 20.99 28.95 -18.56
N GLY A 155 20.63 28.08 -17.60
CA GLY A 155 21.23 28.04 -16.25
C GLY A 155 20.25 28.28 -15.09
N SER A 156 19.04 28.78 -15.36
CA SER A 156 18.00 29.08 -14.36
C SER A 156 17.21 27.85 -13.86
N TRP A 157 17.59 26.63 -14.22
CA TRP A 157 16.97 25.39 -13.72
C TRP A 157 17.46 24.98 -12.33
N LYS A 158 18.36 25.77 -11.71
CA LYS A 158 18.76 25.59 -10.32
C LYS A 158 17.68 26.15 -9.40
N ALA A 159 17.26 25.31 -8.47
CA ALA A 159 16.20 25.54 -7.49
C ALA A 159 16.28 26.92 -6.83
N PRO A 160 15.13 27.56 -6.51
CA PRO A 160 15.11 28.73 -5.65
C PRO A 160 15.58 28.35 -4.23
N ASP A 161 16.57 29.10 -3.72
CA ASP A 161 16.94 29.27 -2.31
C ASP A 161 16.96 28.04 -1.38
N THR A 162 17.65 26.98 -1.79
CA THR A 162 18.35 26.12 -0.82
C THR A 162 19.84 26.23 -1.09
N GLY A 163 20.53 26.99 -0.24
CA GLY A 163 21.98 27.17 -0.29
C GLY A 163 22.72 25.82 -0.28
N ASP A 164 23.86 25.81 -0.96
CA ASP A 164 24.84 24.73 -1.06
C ASP A 164 24.51 23.53 -1.95
N LEU A 165 24.56 23.73 -3.27
CA LEU A 165 25.13 22.74 -4.18
C LEU A 165 26.04 23.44 -5.22
N VAL A 166 27.25 23.76 -4.78
CA VAL A 166 28.39 24.07 -5.66
C VAL A 166 28.79 22.76 -6.35
N PRO A 167 28.69 22.63 -7.68
CA PRO A 167 29.30 21.50 -8.36
C PRO A 167 30.81 21.77 -8.42
N ARG A 168 31.60 21.21 -7.48
CA ARG A 168 33.03 21.07 -7.72
C ARG A 168 33.20 19.98 -8.76
N SER A 169 33.36 20.37 -10.02
CA SER A 169 33.77 19.47 -11.10
C SER A 169 35.05 18.76 -10.68
N VAL A 170 35.01 17.43 -10.69
CA VAL A 170 36.09 16.50 -10.27
C VAL A 170 37.26 16.49 -11.29
N THR A 171 37.51 17.61 -11.97
CA THR A 171 38.49 17.71 -13.05
C THR A 171 39.63 18.69 -12.77
N GLU A 172 39.57 19.50 -11.69
CA GLU A 172 40.61 20.50 -11.41
C GLU A 172 41.62 20.10 -10.32
N GLU A 173 41.26 19.28 -9.33
CA GLU A 173 42.24 18.89 -8.29
C GLU A 173 43.20 17.77 -8.73
N THR A 174 42.79 16.89 -9.65
CA THR A 174 43.61 15.73 -10.05
C THR A 174 44.69 16.06 -11.09
N THR A 175 44.56 17.16 -11.84
CA THR A 175 45.58 17.63 -12.79
C THR A 175 46.67 18.48 -12.12
N LYS A 176 46.42 19.03 -10.92
CA LYS A 176 47.42 19.84 -10.19
C LYS A 176 48.52 18.99 -9.54
N LEU A 177 48.28 17.69 -9.35
CA LEU A 177 49.25 16.75 -8.81
C LEU A 177 50.22 16.16 -9.86
N LEU A 178 49.95 16.37 -11.17
CA LEU A 178 50.84 15.88 -12.23
C LEU A 178 51.98 16.85 -12.56
N HIS A 179 51.85 18.13 -12.22
CA HIS A 179 52.86 19.17 -12.53
C HIS A 179 53.85 19.43 -11.38
N LYS A 180 53.87 18.60 -10.33
CA LYS A 180 54.76 18.78 -9.18
C LYS A 180 55.93 17.78 -9.15
N GLU A 181 56.05 16.94 -10.17
CA GLU A 181 57.15 16.02 -10.38
C GLU A 181 57.91 16.41 -11.66
N ASP A 182 58.58 17.57 -11.62
CA ASP A 182 59.71 17.94 -12.49
C ASP A 182 60.57 19.00 -11.78
#